data_AF-A0A7C1Q999-F1
#
_entry.id   AF-A0A7C1Q999-F1
#
_cell.length_a   1.000
_cell.length_b   1.000
_cell.length_c   1.000
_cell.angle_alpha   90.00
_cell.angle_beta   90.00
_cell.angle_gamma   90.00
#
_symmetry.space_group_name_H-M   'P 1'
#
loop_
_entity.id
_entity.type
_entity.pdbx_description
1 polymer ?
#
loop_
_entity_poly.entity_id
_entity_poly.type
_entity_poly.pdbx_seq_one_letter_code
_entity_poly.pdbx_strand_id
1 'polypeptide(L)' 'MKDFHSDISGFYKLSIDERQKLLSKLVNLNPEDLEILKELGYFTPTQIDTLIENVVGS' A
#
# COMPACT_ATOMS: atom_id res chain seq x y z
N MET A 1 -3.21 11.73 -21.71
CA MET A 1 -2.79 11.16 -20.40
C MET A 1 -3.32 9.74 -20.36
N LYS A 2 -2.57 8.76 -19.81
CA LYS A 2 -3.17 7.45 -19.52
C LYS A 2 -4.34 7.69 -18.56
N ASP A 3 -5.49 7.11 -18.83
CA ASP A 3 -6.61 7.16 -17.88
C ASP A 3 -6.17 6.49 -16.58
N PHE A 4 -6.09 7.30 -15.53
CA PHE A 4 -5.68 6.88 -14.21
C PHE A 4 -6.92 6.52 -13.40
N HIS A 5 -6.95 5.28 -12.90
CA HIS A 5 -8.07 4.71 -12.17
C HIS A 5 -7.63 4.40 -10.75
N SER A 6 -8.29 5.03 -9.76
CA SER A 6 -8.07 4.74 -8.34
C SER A 6 -8.95 3.61 -7.83
N ASP A 7 -9.92 3.15 -8.63
CA ASP A 7 -10.77 2.01 -8.34
C ASP A 7 -10.00 0.69 -8.55
N ILE A 8 -9.47 0.17 -7.45
CA ILE A 8 -8.74 -1.10 -7.43
C ILE A 8 -9.65 -2.19 -6.85
N SER A 9 -10.19 -3.04 -7.74
CA SER A 9 -11.07 -4.14 -7.33
C SER A 9 -10.35 -5.14 -6.42
N GLY A 10 -10.97 -5.46 -5.28
CA GLY A 10 -10.45 -6.45 -4.33
C GLY A 10 -9.25 -5.98 -3.50
N PHE A 11 -8.93 -4.69 -3.48
CA PHE A 11 -7.78 -4.14 -2.75
C PHE A 11 -7.76 -4.51 -1.26
N TYR A 12 -8.93 -4.49 -0.61
CA TYR A 12 -9.08 -4.86 0.80
C TYR A 12 -8.75 -6.33 1.12
N LYS A 13 -8.72 -7.21 0.10
CA LYS A 13 -8.37 -8.63 0.26
C LYS A 13 -6.87 -8.89 0.23
N LEU A 14 -6.10 -7.90 -0.22
CA LEU A 14 -4.65 -7.98 -0.30
C LEU A 14 -4.02 -7.67 1.06
N SER A 15 -2.90 -8.31 1.35
CA SER A 15 -2.02 -7.91 2.46
C SER A 15 -1.36 -6.55 2.19
N ILE A 16 -0.84 -5.88 3.22
CA ILE A 16 -0.13 -4.59 3.08
C ILE A 16 1.00 -4.68 2.05
N ASP A 17 1.81 -5.75 2.08
CA ASP A 17 2.88 -5.99 1.10
C ASP A 17 2.37 -6.09 -0.35
N GLU A 18 1.25 -6.78 -0.55
CA GLU A 18 0.63 -6.93 -1.88
C GLU A 18 0.06 -5.61 -2.37
N ARG A 19 -0.57 -4.82 -1.48
CA ARG A 19 -1.06 -3.46 -1.79
C ARG A 19 0.08 -2.56 -2.23
N GLN A 20 1.19 -2.53 -1.48
CA GLN A 20 2.38 -1.73 -1.83
C GLN A 20 2.99 -2.16 -3.17
N LYS A 21 3.11 -3.47 -3.43
CA LYS A 21 3.60 -3.99 -4.72
C LYS A 21 2.68 -3.66 -5.90
N LEU A 22 1.38 -3.61 -5.67
CA LEU A 22 0.41 -3.21 -6.70
C LEU A 22 0.53 -1.72 -6.99
N LEU A 23 0.57 -0.89 -5.95
CA LEU A 23 0.71 0.55 -6.07
C LEU A 23 2.03 0.95 -6.74
N SER A 24 3.14 0.29 -6.40
CA SER A 24 4.43 0.61 -7.02
C SER A 24 4.42 0.45 -8.54
N LYS A 25 3.70 -0.54 -9.06
CA LYS A 25 3.52 -0.75 -10.51
C LYS A 25 2.53 0.25 -11.12
N LEU A 26 1.53 0.68 -10.35
CA LEU A 26 0.44 1.51 -10.84
C LEU A 26 0.83 2.99 -10.94
N VAL A 27 1.63 3.49 -10.00
CA VAL A 27 2.13 4.89 -9.98
C VAL A 27 3.63 5.01 -10.22
N ASN A 28 4.32 3.92 -10.58
CA ASN A 28 5.78 3.89 -10.77
C ASN A 28 6.56 4.42 -9.53
N LEU A 29 6.25 3.90 -8.35
CA LEU A 29 7.03 4.22 -7.14
C LEU A 29 8.46 3.72 -7.31
N ASN A 30 9.42 4.55 -6.90
CA ASN A 30 10.81 4.15 -6.86
C ASN A 30 11.08 3.28 -5.59
N PRO A 31 12.27 2.65 -5.47
CA PRO A 31 12.59 1.84 -4.30
C PRO A 31 12.59 2.62 -2.98
N GLU A 32 12.97 3.89 -2.99
CA GLU A 32 12.99 4.75 -1.80
C GLU A 32 11.57 5.05 -1.30
N ASP A 33 10.63 5.37 -2.21
CA ASP A 33 9.22 5.54 -1.91
C ASP A 33 8.60 4.28 -1.29
N LEU A 34 9.00 3.11 -1.78
CA LEU A 34 8.56 1.82 -1.26
C LEU A 34 9.11 1.53 0.14
N GLU A 35 10.33 1.96 0.45
CA GLU A 35 10.89 1.81 1.80
C GLU A 35 10.16 2.71 2.79
N ILE A 36 9.80 3.94 2.41
CA ILE A 36 8.99 4.84 3.25
C ILE A 36 7.66 4.19 3.62
N LEU A 37 6.99 3.52 2.68
CA LEU A 37 5.72 2.83 2.95
C LEU A 37 5.85 1.66 3.96
N LYS A 38 7.05 1.11 4.13
CA LYS A 38 7.32 0.03 5.10
C LYS A 38 7.64 0.57 6.50
N GLU A 39 7.91 1.87 6.64
CA GLU A 39 8.13 2.50 7.94
C GLU A 39 6.81 2.68 8.67
N LEU A 40 6.41 1.69 9.46
CA LEU A 40 5.14 1.69 10.21
C LEU A 40 5.23 2.40 11.58
N GLY A 41 6.30 3.15 11.81
CA GLY A 41 6.56 3.84 13.08
C GLY A 41 6.53 2.90 14.28
N TYR A 42 5.55 3.10 15.17
CA TYR A 42 5.38 2.30 16.41
C TYR A 42 4.53 1.04 16.22
N PHE A 43 3.94 0.84 15.03
CA PHE A 43 3.03 -0.25 14.77
C PHE A 43 3.73 -1.42 14.09
N THR A 44 3.31 -2.63 14.45
CA THR A 44 3.57 -3.81 13.61
C THR A 44 2.61 -3.83 12.43
N PRO A 45 2.97 -4.51 11.31
CA PRO A 45 2.08 -4.65 10.15
C PRO A 45 0.69 -5.19 10.52
N THR A 46 0.65 -6.16 11.44
CA THR A 46 -0.62 -6.76 11.89
C THR A 46 -1.45 -5.78 12.71
N GLN A 47 -0.81 -4.98 13.58
CA GLN A 47 -1.54 -3.97 14.35
C GLN A 47 -2.20 -2.96 13.42
N ILE A 48 -1.45 -2.40 12.47
CA ILE A 48 -1.98 -1.36 11.59
C ILE A 48 -3.08 -1.88 10.65
N ASP A 49 -2.93 -3.11 10.12
CA ASP A 49 -3.93 -3.74 9.23
C ASP A 49 -5.25 -4.05 9.95
N THR A 50 -5.24 -4.14 11.29
CA THR A 50 -6.46 -4.34 12.09
C THR A 50 -7.14 -3.03 12.51
N LEU A 51 -6.48 -1.88 12.36
CA LEU A 51 -7.04 -0.60 12.80
C LEU A 51 -8.05 -0.05 11.81
N ILE A 52 -7.74 -0.11 10.51
CA ILE A 52 -8.55 0.42 9.41
C ILE A 52 -8.35 -0.41 8.14
N GLU A 53 -9.27 -0.31 7.18
CA GLU A 53 -9.13 -1.00 5.90
C GLU A 53 -8.15 -0.30 4.95
N ASN A 54 -7.63 -1.06 3.98
CA ASN A 54 -6.83 -0.56 2.85
C ASN A 54 -5.53 0.17 3.25
N VAL A 55 -4.95 -0.13 4.41
CA VAL A 55 -3.67 0.45 4.86
C VAL A 55 -2.54 0.07 3.90
N VAL A 56 -1.67 1.04 3.61
CA VAL A 56 -0.49 0.88 2.74
C VAL A 56 0.82 1.36 3.37
N GLY A 57 0.76 2.03 4.51
CA GLY A 57 1.88 2.62 5.26
C GLY A 57 1.37 3.35 6.51
N SER A 58 2.28 3.96 7.29
CA SER A 58 1.96 4.81 8.45
C SER A 58 2.38 6.26 8.22
#